data_AF-A0AAW8U6J7-F1
#
_entry.id   AF-A0AAW8U6J7-F1
#
_cell.length_a   1.000
_cell.length_b   1.000
_cell.length_c   1.000
_cell.angle_alpha   90.00
_cell.angle_beta   90.00
_cell.angle_gamma   90.00
#
_symmetry.space_group_name_H-M   'P 1'
#
loop_
_entity.id
_entity.type
_entity.pdbx_description
1 polymer ?
#
loop_
_entity_poly.entity_id
_entity_poly.type
_entity_poly.pdbx_seq_one_letter_code
_entity_poly.pdbx_strand_id
1 'polypeptide(L)'
;MKECFFDNNGIFQWGSVTALVAVGTLVFSFLNFINSRKTINQHKELELGKQESAKKNHIREEISEYLAELTKMNQIAKNFFNVRRELEGSQNFLSQLIHDNVNLDYMLGSDPRVDVENRSIELNECVLQWNETSEMIEQKAQELLLLFRNDEQEENKIDQLIMFCPERLSGLKWVLTTNLPGDMLAAAVEDFSIEKNIVEIRTFMRDYLN
;
A
#
# COMPACT_ATOMS: atom_id res chain seq x y z
N MET A 1 52.28 -20.98 76.65
CA MET A 1 52.56 -22.44 76.64
C MET A 1 51.41 -23.14 75.94
N LYS A 2 51.71 -24.22 75.20
CA LYS A 2 50.96 -24.82 74.08
C LYS A 2 51.22 -24.13 72.74
N GLU A 3 51.50 -24.78 71.63
CA GLU A 3 52.28 -26.00 71.31
C GLU A 3 52.43 -25.91 69.77
N CYS A 4 53.66 -25.75 69.26
CA CYS A 4 53.91 -25.69 67.82
C CYS A 4 54.13 -27.11 67.29
N PHE A 5 53.35 -27.53 66.29
CA PHE A 5 53.70 -28.68 65.46
C PHE A 5 54.50 -28.19 64.25
N PHE A 6 55.76 -28.60 64.19
CA PHE A 6 56.64 -28.49 63.04
C PHE A 6 56.57 -29.78 62.24
N ASP A 7 56.49 -29.66 60.92
CA ASP A 7 56.86 -30.74 60.00
C ASP A 7 58.02 -30.30 59.11
N ASN A 8 58.86 -31.26 58.75
CA ASN A 8 60.31 -31.06 58.59
C ASN A 8 60.74 -30.76 57.15
N ASN A 9 60.03 -29.88 56.45
CA ASN A 9 60.46 -29.33 55.16
C ASN A 9 59.92 -27.90 55.01
N GLY A 10 60.80 -26.91 55.18
CA GLY A 10 60.47 -25.48 55.21
C GLY A 10 59.88 -24.92 53.92
N ILE A 11 58.58 -25.15 53.69
CA ILE A 11 57.81 -24.48 52.66
C ILE A 11 56.55 -23.89 53.32
N PHE A 12 56.56 -22.56 53.47
CA PHE A 12 55.37 -21.79 53.82
C PHE A 12 54.44 -21.77 52.60
N GLN A 13 53.50 -22.73 52.50
CA GLN A 13 52.52 -22.74 51.41
C GLN A 13 51.39 -21.72 51.69
N TRP A 14 51.52 -20.52 51.14
CA TRP A 14 50.39 -19.61 50.85
C TRP A 14 49.55 -20.07 49.65
N GLY A 15 49.48 -21.38 49.39
CA GLY A 15 49.05 -21.94 48.11
C GLY A 15 47.56 -22.25 47.96
N SER A 16 46.78 -22.34 49.05
CA SER A 16 45.41 -22.89 48.97
C SER A 16 44.30 -21.84 48.93
N VAL A 17 44.46 -20.69 49.60
CA VAL A 17 43.40 -19.67 49.68
C VAL A 17 43.33 -18.81 48.41
N THR A 18 44.47 -18.47 47.83
CA THR A 18 44.55 -17.69 46.57
C THR A 18 44.06 -18.49 45.36
N ALA A 19 44.34 -19.80 45.31
CA ALA A 19 43.85 -20.69 44.26
C ALA A 19 42.32 -20.85 44.29
N LEU A 20 41.72 -20.97 45.48
CA LEU A 20 40.27 -21.11 45.62
C LEU A 20 39.52 -19.82 45.23
N VAL A 21 40.05 -18.65 45.62
CA VAL A 21 39.51 -17.34 45.24
C VAL A 21 39.66 -17.09 43.74
N ALA A 22 40.77 -17.51 43.12
CA ALA A 22 41.01 -17.42 41.67
C ALA A 22 40.07 -18.32 40.86
N VAL A 23 39.79 -19.55 41.32
CA VAL A 23 38.83 -20.46 40.69
C VAL A 23 37.39 -19.91 40.83
N GLY A 24 37.04 -19.39 42.00
CA GLY A 24 35.73 -18.76 42.24
C GLY A 24 35.49 -17.52 41.35
N THR A 25 36.50 -16.67 41.18
CA THR A 25 36.42 -15.49 40.28
C THR A 25 36.38 -15.87 38.81
N LEU A 26 37.08 -16.92 38.38
CA LEU A 26 37.01 -17.43 37.01
C LEU A 26 35.63 -18.03 36.70
N VAL A 27 35.06 -18.84 37.59
CA VAL A 27 33.73 -19.43 37.41
C VAL A 27 32.65 -18.35 37.40
N PHE A 28 32.73 -17.36 38.30
CA PHE A 28 31.80 -16.23 38.34
C PHE A 28 31.89 -15.36 37.08
N SER A 29 33.11 -15.11 36.57
CA SER A 29 33.33 -14.39 35.30
C SER A 29 32.79 -15.16 34.10
N PHE A 30 32.93 -16.48 34.07
CA PHE A 30 32.41 -17.33 33.01
C PHE A 30 30.88 -17.40 33.01
N LEU A 31 30.25 -17.49 34.19
CA LEU A 31 28.80 -17.42 34.34
C LEU A 31 28.25 -16.06 33.90
N ASN A 32 28.93 -14.96 34.25
CA ASN A 32 28.57 -13.62 33.78
C ASN A 32 28.74 -13.47 32.26
N PHE A 33 29.75 -14.11 31.67
CA PHE A 33 29.94 -14.13 30.23
C PHE A 33 28.85 -14.91 29.49
N ILE A 34 28.44 -16.07 30.01
CA ILE A 34 27.32 -16.85 29.45
C ILE A 34 26.01 -16.08 29.56
N ASN A 35 25.72 -15.51 30.73
CA ASN A 35 24.53 -14.68 30.91
C ASN A 35 24.55 -13.47 29.98
N SER A 36 25.67 -12.75 29.87
CA SER A 36 25.84 -11.62 28.94
C SER A 36 25.59 -12.02 27.49
N ARG A 37 26.12 -13.17 27.02
CA ARG A 37 25.81 -13.68 25.67
C ARG A 37 24.32 -13.97 25.48
N LYS A 38 23.65 -14.53 26.49
CA LYS A 38 22.22 -14.78 26.44
C LYS A 38 21.43 -13.47 26.33
N THR A 39 21.79 -12.44 27.11
CA THR A 39 21.16 -11.11 27.01
C THR A 39 21.41 -10.43 25.67
N ILE A 40 22.63 -10.55 25.13
CA ILE A 40 22.99 -10.00 23.81
C ILE A 40 22.17 -10.69 22.70
N ASN A 41 22.01 -12.00 22.76
CA ASN A 41 21.20 -12.73 21.77
C ASN A 41 19.72 -12.34 21.88
N GLN A 42 19.18 -12.24 23.09
CA GLN A 42 17.80 -11.76 23.31
C GLN A 42 17.60 -10.33 22.82
N HIS A 43 18.58 -9.43 23.00
CA HIS A 43 18.53 -8.07 22.46
C HIS A 43 18.56 -8.06 20.93
N LYS A 44 19.42 -8.87 20.30
CA LYS A 44 19.45 -8.98 18.84
C LYS A 44 18.15 -9.52 18.27
N GLU A 45 17.54 -10.53 18.90
CA GLU A 45 16.22 -11.05 18.51
C GLU A 45 15.13 -9.99 18.67
N LEU A 46 15.17 -9.20 19.76
CA LEU A 46 14.25 -8.08 19.97
C LEU A 46 14.42 -6.95 18.95
N GLU A 47 15.66 -6.63 18.57
CA GLU A 47 15.96 -5.61 17.55
C GLU A 47 15.52 -6.07 16.17
N LEU A 48 15.80 -7.32 15.79
CA LEU A 48 15.32 -7.93 14.56
C LEU A 48 13.79 -7.94 14.50
N GLY A 49 13.12 -8.35 15.57
CA GLY A 49 11.65 -8.34 15.64
C GLY A 49 11.05 -6.93 15.53
N LYS A 50 11.70 -5.93 16.13
CA LYS A 50 11.30 -4.51 15.97
C LYS A 50 11.49 -4.02 14.54
N GLN A 51 12.60 -4.36 13.91
CA GLN A 51 12.90 -3.97 12.54
C GLN A 51 11.93 -4.62 11.54
N GLU A 52 11.60 -5.89 11.72
CA GLU A 52 10.62 -6.61 10.91
C GLU A 52 9.20 -6.05 11.10
N SER A 53 8.81 -5.75 12.34
CA SER A 53 7.52 -5.11 12.63
C SER A 53 7.42 -3.72 12.01
N ALA A 54 8.50 -2.93 12.04
CA ALA A 54 8.55 -1.61 11.40
C ALA A 54 8.41 -1.73 9.87
N LYS A 55 9.11 -2.68 9.23
CA LYS A 55 8.96 -2.97 7.79
C LYS A 55 7.50 -3.32 7.45
N LYS A 56 6.88 -4.24 8.21
CA LYS A 56 5.49 -4.66 8.02
C LYS A 56 4.49 -3.51 8.21
N ASN A 57 4.72 -2.62 9.17
CA ASN A 57 3.87 -1.45 9.39
C ASN A 57 3.98 -0.44 8.24
N HIS A 58 5.20 -0.16 7.76
CA HIS A 58 5.41 0.72 6.62
C HIS A 58 4.72 0.18 5.35
N ILE A 59 4.86 -1.12 5.06
CA ILE A 59 4.16 -1.77 3.94
C ILE A 59 2.64 -1.63 4.08
N ARG A 60 2.10 -1.77 5.31
CA ARG A 60 0.66 -1.61 5.57
C ARG A 60 0.18 -0.19 5.27
N GLU A 61 0.96 0.82 5.64
CA GLU A 61 0.64 2.23 5.39
C GLU A 61 0.60 2.51 3.88
N GLU A 62 1.68 2.18 3.16
CA GLU A 62 1.78 2.44 1.71
C GLU A 62 0.67 1.73 0.92
N ILE A 63 0.33 0.49 1.29
CA ILE A 63 -0.79 -0.20 0.63
C ILE A 63 -2.13 0.40 0.98
N SER A 64 -2.30 0.90 2.20
CA SER A 64 -3.56 1.57 2.57
C SER A 64 -3.76 2.84 1.75
N GLU A 65 -2.69 3.60 1.52
CA GLU A 65 -2.71 4.79 0.64
C GLU A 65 -3.01 4.41 -0.81
N TYR A 66 -2.32 3.41 -1.35
CA TYR A 66 -2.57 2.92 -2.70
C TYR A 66 -4.02 2.44 -2.90
N LEU A 67 -4.56 1.66 -1.95
CA LEU A 67 -5.95 1.21 -2.00
C LEU A 67 -6.95 2.38 -1.89
N ALA A 68 -6.61 3.45 -1.19
CA ALA A 68 -7.42 4.66 -1.14
C ALA A 68 -7.48 5.34 -2.51
N GLU A 69 -6.35 5.48 -3.20
CA GLU A 69 -6.30 6.02 -4.57
C GLU A 69 -7.06 5.14 -5.57
N LEU A 70 -6.95 3.81 -5.49
CA LEU A 70 -7.77 2.90 -6.30
C LEU A 70 -9.27 3.10 -6.06
N THR A 71 -9.66 3.27 -4.79
CA THR A 71 -11.07 3.51 -4.43
C THR A 71 -11.56 4.85 -4.99
N LYS A 72 -10.74 5.89 -4.90
CA LYS A 72 -11.03 7.21 -5.48
C LYS A 72 -11.18 7.13 -6.99
N MET A 73 -10.27 6.43 -7.68
CA MET A 73 -10.37 6.22 -9.13
C MET A 73 -11.66 5.47 -9.52
N ASN A 74 -12.06 4.45 -8.77
CA ASN A 74 -13.33 3.75 -9.02
C ASN A 74 -14.54 4.70 -8.91
N GLN A 75 -14.53 5.63 -7.95
CA GLN A 75 -15.59 6.63 -7.81
C GLN A 75 -15.58 7.64 -8.97
N ILE A 76 -14.41 8.14 -9.35
CA ILE A 76 -14.24 9.05 -10.49
C ILE A 76 -14.75 8.38 -11.76
N ALA A 77 -14.41 7.11 -11.98
CA ALA A 77 -14.86 6.37 -13.14
C ALA A 77 -16.38 6.25 -13.20
N LYS A 78 -17.03 5.88 -12.08
CA LYS A 78 -18.51 5.83 -12.01
C LYS A 78 -19.14 7.19 -12.30
N ASN A 79 -18.57 8.27 -11.74
CA ASN A 79 -19.06 9.63 -11.97
C ASN A 79 -18.89 10.03 -13.44
N PHE A 80 -17.74 9.75 -14.05
CA PHE A 80 -17.49 10.01 -15.46
C PHE A 80 -18.55 9.37 -16.36
N PHE A 81 -18.87 8.08 -16.17
CA PHE A 81 -19.90 7.42 -16.98
C PHE A 81 -21.31 7.96 -16.74
N ASN A 82 -21.64 8.31 -15.49
CA ASN A 82 -22.93 8.89 -15.17
C ASN A 82 -23.10 10.26 -15.86
N VAL A 83 -22.12 11.16 -15.70
CA VAL A 83 -22.14 12.48 -16.34
C VAL A 83 -22.16 12.35 -17.86
N ARG A 84 -21.40 11.41 -18.43
CA ARG A 84 -21.40 11.14 -19.87
C ARG A 84 -22.78 10.72 -20.38
N ARG A 85 -23.45 9.80 -19.70
CA ARG A 85 -24.79 9.34 -20.05
C ARG A 85 -25.83 10.47 -19.95
N GLU A 86 -25.72 11.31 -18.92
CA GLU A 86 -26.59 12.48 -18.76
C GLU A 86 -26.36 13.51 -19.87
N LEU A 87 -25.11 13.78 -20.24
CA LEU A 87 -24.76 14.68 -21.34
C LEU A 87 -25.37 14.18 -22.67
N GLU A 88 -25.26 12.89 -22.96
CA GLU A 88 -25.87 12.27 -24.15
C GLU A 88 -27.40 12.39 -24.13
N GLY A 89 -28.03 12.19 -22.97
CA GLY A 89 -29.46 12.41 -22.76
C GLY A 89 -29.88 13.84 -23.10
N SER A 90 -29.16 14.84 -22.57
CA SER A 90 -29.42 16.26 -22.82
C SER A 90 -29.19 16.64 -24.29
N GLN A 91 -28.14 16.10 -24.94
CA GLN A 91 -27.87 16.33 -26.36
C GLN A 91 -28.96 15.74 -27.27
N ASN A 92 -29.44 14.54 -26.95
CA ASN A 92 -30.53 13.91 -27.69
C ASN A 92 -31.83 14.69 -27.54
N PHE A 93 -32.15 15.14 -26.32
CA PHE A 93 -33.32 15.98 -26.07
C PHE A 93 -33.25 17.31 -26.83
N LEU A 94 -32.11 18.01 -26.78
CA LEU A 94 -31.89 19.24 -27.55
C LEU A 94 -32.05 18.99 -29.07
N SER A 95 -31.50 17.89 -29.58
CA SER A 95 -31.60 17.53 -31.01
C SER A 95 -33.05 17.28 -31.43
N GLN A 96 -33.87 16.66 -30.58
CA GLN A 96 -35.30 16.47 -30.83
C GLN A 96 -36.05 17.81 -30.88
N LEU A 97 -35.80 18.71 -29.93
CA LEU A 97 -36.42 20.03 -29.92
C LEU A 97 -36.10 20.84 -31.18
N ILE A 98 -34.84 20.78 -31.64
CA ILE A 98 -34.41 21.41 -32.89
C ILE A 98 -35.14 20.79 -34.08
N HIS A 99 -35.24 19.45 -34.14
CA HIS A 99 -35.94 18.75 -35.21
C HIS A 99 -37.44 19.13 -35.28
N ASP A 100 -38.08 19.25 -34.13
CA ASP A 100 -39.49 19.60 -33.99
C ASP A 100 -39.77 21.10 -34.21
N ASN A 101 -38.75 21.89 -34.58
CA ASN A 101 -38.80 23.35 -34.73
C ASN A 101 -39.35 24.08 -33.49
N VAL A 102 -39.11 23.52 -32.30
CA VAL A 102 -39.51 24.17 -31.05
C VAL A 102 -38.63 25.39 -30.86
N ASN A 103 -39.27 26.55 -30.66
CA ASN A 103 -38.52 27.75 -30.32
C ASN A 103 -38.05 27.66 -28.87
N LEU A 104 -36.75 27.41 -28.71
CA LEU A 104 -36.08 27.26 -27.42
C LEU A 104 -36.21 28.50 -26.52
N ASP A 105 -36.41 29.69 -27.09
CA ASP A 105 -36.57 30.94 -26.34
C ASP A 105 -37.93 31.03 -25.60
N TYR A 106 -38.87 30.14 -25.91
CA TYR A 106 -40.19 30.07 -25.25
C TYR A 106 -40.35 28.85 -24.33
N MET A 107 -39.28 28.10 -24.07
CA MET A 107 -39.34 26.99 -23.11
C MET A 107 -39.52 27.54 -21.69
N LEU A 108 -40.61 27.13 -21.01
CA LEU A 108 -40.95 27.54 -19.63
C LEU A 108 -40.13 26.78 -18.56
N GLY A 109 -39.00 26.16 -18.93
CA GLY A 109 -38.18 25.27 -18.09
C GLY A 109 -36.68 25.59 -18.14
N SER A 110 -35.81 24.62 -17.81
CA SER A 110 -34.36 24.78 -17.98
C SER A 110 -34.00 24.86 -19.46
N ASP A 111 -33.08 25.77 -19.80
CA ASP A 111 -32.57 25.87 -21.17
C ASP A 111 -31.69 24.65 -21.46
N PRO A 112 -32.07 23.75 -22.37
CA PRO A 112 -31.31 22.53 -22.66
C PRO A 112 -29.90 22.83 -23.17
N ARG A 113 -29.63 24.03 -23.71
CA ARG A 113 -28.28 24.46 -24.11
C ARG A 113 -27.38 24.65 -22.89
N VAL A 114 -27.93 25.26 -21.83
CA VAL A 114 -27.23 25.49 -20.56
C VAL A 114 -27.01 24.16 -19.84
N ASP A 115 -27.98 23.25 -19.88
CA ASP A 115 -27.83 21.91 -19.28
C ASP A 115 -26.72 21.11 -19.98
N VAL A 116 -26.64 21.15 -21.32
CA VAL A 116 -25.54 20.54 -22.10
C VAL A 116 -24.18 21.16 -21.74
N GLU A 117 -24.11 22.49 -21.62
CA GLU A 117 -22.88 23.20 -21.25
C GLU A 117 -22.40 22.79 -19.84
N ASN A 118 -23.30 22.82 -18.85
CA ASN A 118 -22.98 22.43 -17.47
C ASN A 118 -22.48 20.98 -17.39
N ARG A 119 -23.16 20.03 -18.06
CA ARG A 119 -22.72 18.63 -18.11
C ARG A 119 -21.40 18.45 -18.84
N SER A 120 -21.11 19.28 -19.85
CA SER A 120 -19.80 19.27 -20.51
C SER A 120 -18.68 19.76 -19.59
N ILE A 121 -18.95 20.76 -18.75
CA ILE A 121 -17.97 21.25 -17.75
C ILE A 121 -17.70 20.16 -16.70
N GLU A 122 -18.75 19.57 -16.13
CA GLU A 122 -18.62 18.47 -15.16
C GLU A 122 -17.86 17.27 -15.74
N LEU A 123 -18.08 16.95 -17.02
CA LEU A 123 -17.35 15.88 -17.69
C LEU A 123 -15.85 16.19 -17.80
N ASN A 124 -15.51 17.43 -18.15
CA ASN A 124 -14.12 17.87 -18.23
C ASN A 124 -13.44 17.82 -16.84
N GLU A 125 -14.15 18.20 -15.77
CA GLU A 125 -13.66 18.07 -14.41
C GLU A 125 -13.37 16.60 -14.05
N CYS A 126 -14.26 15.67 -14.41
CA CYS A 126 -14.04 14.24 -14.22
C CYS A 126 -12.78 13.75 -14.97
N VAL A 127 -12.55 14.22 -16.20
CA VAL A 127 -11.36 13.87 -17.00
C VAL A 127 -10.08 14.38 -16.32
N LEU A 128 -10.09 15.60 -15.79
CA LEU A 128 -8.94 16.15 -15.06
C LEU A 128 -8.62 15.31 -13.82
N GLN A 129 -9.64 15.02 -13.01
CA GLN A 129 -9.50 14.19 -11.80
C GLN A 129 -9.03 12.77 -12.13
N TRP A 130 -9.52 12.19 -13.22
CA TRP A 130 -9.08 10.88 -13.69
C TRP A 130 -7.58 10.90 -14.00
N ASN A 131 -7.11 11.87 -14.78
CA ASN A 131 -5.70 11.96 -15.16
C ASN A 131 -4.79 12.14 -13.93
N GLU A 132 -5.15 13.05 -13.03
CA GLU A 132 -4.39 13.29 -11.79
C GLU A 132 -4.34 12.03 -10.92
N THR A 133 -5.48 11.37 -10.71
CA THR A 133 -5.55 10.16 -9.87
C THR A 133 -4.83 8.99 -10.55
N SER A 134 -4.85 8.89 -11.88
CA SER A 134 -4.11 7.87 -12.62
C SER A 134 -2.60 8.02 -12.45
N GLU A 135 -2.09 9.25 -12.43
CA GLU A 135 -0.67 9.52 -12.20
C GLU A 135 -0.26 9.16 -10.77
N MET A 136 -1.09 9.52 -9.78
CA MET A 136 -0.87 9.14 -8.37
C MET A 136 -0.86 7.62 -8.17
N ILE A 137 -1.78 6.89 -8.81
CA ILE A 137 -1.83 5.43 -8.78
C ILE A 137 -0.54 4.83 -9.36
N GLU A 138 -0.05 5.38 -10.47
CA GLU A 138 1.20 4.91 -11.10
C GLU A 138 2.41 5.14 -10.20
N GLN A 139 2.52 6.33 -9.59
CA GLN A 139 3.60 6.65 -8.65
C GLN A 139 3.58 5.72 -7.42
N LYS A 140 2.42 5.57 -6.79
CA LYS A 140 2.24 4.70 -5.61
C LYS A 140 2.47 3.22 -5.94
N ALA A 141 2.09 2.77 -7.13
CA ALA A 141 2.40 1.43 -7.60
C ALA A 141 3.92 1.22 -7.69
N GLN A 142 4.66 2.15 -8.29
CA GLN A 142 6.12 2.07 -8.39
C GLN A 142 6.80 2.07 -7.02
N GLU A 143 6.35 2.93 -6.09
CA GLU A 143 6.85 2.95 -4.71
C GLU A 143 6.64 1.60 -4.01
N LEU A 144 5.44 1.02 -4.13
CA LEU A 144 5.11 -0.27 -3.55
C LEU A 144 5.97 -1.41 -4.12
N LEU A 145 6.16 -1.48 -5.43
CA LEU A 145 6.98 -2.51 -6.07
C LEU A 145 8.42 -2.52 -5.54
N LEU A 146 8.98 -1.34 -5.21
CA LEU A 146 10.32 -1.25 -4.63
C LEU A 146 10.40 -1.88 -3.22
N LEU A 147 9.29 -1.94 -2.48
CA LEU A 147 9.24 -2.55 -1.15
C LEU A 147 9.22 -4.08 -1.19
N PHE A 148 8.65 -4.66 -2.25
CA PHE A 148 8.54 -6.12 -2.43
C PHE A 148 9.75 -6.74 -3.15
N ARG A 149 10.61 -5.92 -3.78
CA ARG A 149 11.79 -6.33 -4.55
C ARG A 149 12.83 -7.23 -3.87
N ASN A 150 12.74 -7.43 -2.56
CA ASN A 150 13.69 -8.22 -1.77
C ASN A 150 13.13 -9.59 -1.34
N ASP A 151 11.86 -9.89 -1.66
CA ASP A 151 11.16 -11.10 -1.22
C ASP A 151 10.83 -12.00 -2.45
N GLU A 152 11.85 -12.71 -2.95
CA GLU A 152 11.89 -13.44 -4.25
C GLU A 152 10.72 -14.44 -4.52
N GLN A 153 10.02 -14.93 -3.50
CA GLN A 153 8.97 -15.96 -3.66
C GLN A 153 7.55 -15.41 -3.80
N GLU A 154 7.30 -14.17 -3.36
CA GLU A 154 5.96 -13.56 -3.37
C GLU A 154 5.82 -12.39 -4.36
N GLU A 155 6.97 -11.91 -4.85
CA GLU A 155 7.14 -10.79 -5.79
C GLU A 155 6.21 -10.89 -7.01
N ASN A 156 6.16 -12.05 -7.68
CA ASN A 156 5.40 -12.19 -8.93
C ASN A 156 3.88 -12.00 -8.80
N LYS A 157 3.29 -12.35 -7.65
CA LYS A 157 1.83 -12.28 -7.48
C LYS A 157 1.39 -10.88 -7.07
N ILE A 158 2.11 -10.25 -6.14
CA ILE A 158 1.77 -8.90 -5.68
C ILE A 158 2.08 -7.85 -6.75
N ASP A 159 3.15 -8.05 -7.53
CA ASP A 159 3.49 -7.16 -8.64
C ASP A 159 2.39 -7.12 -9.70
N GLN A 160 1.85 -8.29 -10.07
CA GLN A 160 0.72 -8.38 -10.99
C GLN A 160 -0.52 -7.67 -10.43
N LEU A 161 -0.79 -7.81 -9.14
CA LEU A 161 -1.93 -7.16 -8.50
C LEU A 161 -1.76 -5.64 -8.43
N ILE A 162 -0.56 -5.13 -8.14
CA ILE A 162 -0.24 -3.70 -8.08
C ILE A 162 -0.22 -3.07 -9.47
N MET A 163 0.33 -3.77 -10.48
CA MET A 163 0.44 -3.23 -11.84
C MET A 163 -0.86 -3.33 -12.65
N PHE A 164 -1.80 -4.18 -12.23
CA PHE A 164 -3.09 -4.35 -12.91
C PHE A 164 -3.81 -3.02 -13.18
N CYS A 165 -4.00 -2.19 -12.16
CA CYS A 165 -4.73 -0.93 -12.31
C CYS A 165 -3.98 0.10 -13.20
N PRO A 166 -2.69 0.40 -12.97
CA PRO A 166 -1.91 1.28 -13.85
C PRO A 166 -1.96 0.88 -15.34
N GLU A 167 -1.75 -0.41 -15.65
CA GLU A 167 -1.75 -0.90 -17.03
C GLU A 167 -3.11 -0.71 -17.70
N ARG A 168 -4.18 -1.04 -16.98
CA ARG A 168 -5.55 -0.91 -17.48
C ARG A 168 -5.97 0.54 -17.66
N LEU A 169 -5.64 1.41 -16.71
CA LEU A 169 -5.91 2.85 -16.80
C LEU A 169 -5.22 3.48 -18.01
N SER A 170 -3.96 3.12 -18.25
CA SER A 170 -3.23 3.56 -19.45
C SER A 170 -3.93 3.10 -20.73
N GLY A 171 -4.38 1.84 -20.76
CA GLY A 171 -5.15 1.26 -21.86
C GLY A 171 -6.54 1.88 -22.07
N LEU A 172 -7.08 2.60 -21.09
CA LEU A 172 -8.40 3.25 -21.16
C LEU A 172 -8.32 4.76 -21.47
N LYS A 173 -7.12 5.35 -21.62
CA LYS A 173 -6.99 6.78 -21.94
C LYS A 173 -7.80 7.21 -23.17
N TRP A 174 -7.94 6.34 -24.16
CA TRP A 174 -8.72 6.64 -25.36
C TRP A 174 -10.20 6.93 -25.02
N VAL A 175 -10.80 6.23 -24.04
CA VAL A 175 -12.20 6.41 -23.60
C VAL A 175 -12.49 7.86 -23.23
N LEU A 176 -11.54 8.52 -22.56
CA LEU A 176 -11.67 9.91 -22.11
C LEU A 176 -11.77 10.92 -23.27
N THR A 177 -11.35 10.52 -24.47
CA THR A 177 -11.26 11.40 -25.64
C THR A 177 -12.22 11.03 -26.76
N THR A 178 -12.95 9.93 -26.64
CA THR A 178 -13.87 9.49 -27.70
C THR A 178 -15.25 10.12 -27.57
N ASN A 179 -15.93 10.17 -28.72
CA ASN A 179 -17.34 10.51 -28.80
C ASN A 179 -18.25 9.29 -28.94
N LEU A 180 -17.79 8.11 -28.50
CA LEU A 180 -18.63 6.92 -28.55
C LEU A 180 -19.82 7.05 -27.57
N PRO A 181 -20.96 6.41 -27.89
CA PRO A 181 -22.10 6.35 -26.98
C PRO A 181 -21.74 5.69 -25.66
N GLY A 182 -22.36 6.14 -24.57
CA GLY A 182 -22.10 5.68 -23.21
C GLY A 182 -22.25 4.17 -23.04
N ASP A 183 -23.19 3.54 -23.74
CA ASP A 183 -23.42 2.09 -23.67
C ASP A 183 -22.24 1.28 -24.26
N MET A 184 -21.59 1.79 -25.31
CA MET A 184 -20.39 1.16 -25.88
C MET A 184 -19.17 1.36 -24.99
N LEU A 185 -19.10 2.50 -24.30
CA LEU A 185 -18.05 2.79 -23.34
C LEU A 185 -18.19 1.95 -22.06
N ALA A 186 -19.41 1.72 -21.60
CA ALA A 186 -19.69 0.87 -20.44
C ALA A 186 -19.17 -0.56 -20.65
N ALA A 187 -19.42 -1.14 -21.84
CA ALA A 187 -18.90 -2.47 -22.20
C ALA A 187 -17.36 -2.51 -22.24
N ALA A 188 -16.69 -1.43 -22.66
CA ALA A 188 -15.23 -1.35 -22.66
C ALA A 188 -14.63 -1.28 -21.24
N VAL A 189 -15.44 -0.91 -20.24
CA VAL A 189 -15.01 -0.69 -18.85
C VAL A 189 -15.56 -1.75 -17.89
N GLU A 190 -16.52 -2.59 -18.28
CA GLU A 190 -16.94 -3.76 -17.49
C GLU A 190 -15.79 -4.74 -17.22
N ASP A 191 -14.80 -4.82 -18.12
CA ASP A 191 -13.57 -5.60 -17.92
C ASP A 191 -12.58 -4.94 -16.94
N PHE A 192 -12.83 -3.69 -16.55
CA PHE A 192 -12.00 -2.91 -15.62
C PHE A 192 -12.55 -3.00 -14.19
N SER A 193 -12.37 -4.15 -13.55
CA SER A 193 -12.85 -4.36 -12.18
C SER A 193 -11.82 -3.91 -11.12
N ILE A 194 -11.71 -2.59 -10.91
CA ILE A 194 -10.89 -2.03 -9.80
C ILE A 194 -11.33 -2.63 -8.46
N GLU A 195 -12.63 -2.81 -8.24
CA GLU A 195 -13.17 -3.36 -6.99
C GLU A 195 -12.65 -4.78 -6.71
N LYS A 196 -12.59 -5.64 -7.73
CA LYS A 196 -12.03 -6.97 -7.60
C LYS A 196 -10.54 -6.91 -7.26
N ASN A 197 -9.78 -6.06 -7.95
CA ASN A 197 -8.36 -5.89 -7.70
C ASN A 197 -8.08 -5.39 -6.27
N ILE A 198 -8.87 -4.44 -5.76
CA ILE A 198 -8.81 -3.99 -4.35
C ILE A 198 -9.00 -5.16 -3.37
N VAL A 199 -9.98 -6.03 -3.62
CA VAL A 199 -10.25 -7.19 -2.76
C VAL A 199 -9.10 -8.20 -2.80
N GLU A 200 -8.55 -8.46 -3.98
CA GLU A 200 -7.43 -9.37 -4.15
C GLU A 200 -6.16 -8.86 -3.45
N ILE A 201 -5.83 -7.57 -3.59
CA ILE A 201 -4.72 -6.94 -2.87
C ILE A 201 -4.93 -7.03 -1.36
N ARG A 202 -6.13 -6.68 -0.85
CA ARG A 202 -6.41 -6.77 0.59
C ARG A 202 -6.27 -8.19 1.14
N THR A 203 -6.70 -9.18 0.35
CA THR A 203 -6.63 -10.59 0.75
C THR A 203 -5.18 -11.03 0.80
N PHE A 204 -4.42 -10.77 -0.28
CA PHE A 204 -2.99 -11.07 -0.34
C PHE A 204 -2.22 -10.43 0.83
N MET A 205 -2.48 -9.15 1.11
CA MET A 205 -1.76 -8.43 2.16
C MET A 205 -2.14 -8.85 3.57
N ARG A 206 -3.34 -9.38 3.77
CA ARG A 206 -3.72 -10.02 5.02
C ARG A 206 -2.89 -11.28 5.26
N ASP A 207 -2.65 -12.07 4.22
CA ASP A 207 -1.90 -13.31 4.34
C ASP A 207 -0.39 -13.04 4.48
N TYR A 208 0.13 -12.01 3.80
CA TYR A 208 1.56 -11.64 3.87
C TYR A 208 1.98 -10.97 5.18
N LEU A 209 1.10 -10.17 5.81
CA LEU A 209 1.44 -9.40 7.00
C LEU A 209 1.14 -10.11 8.33
N ASN A 210 0.46 -11.26 8.30
CA ASN A 210 0.11 -12.06 9.48
C ASN A 210 0.99 -13.31 9.59
#